data_AF-C6W561-F1
#
_entry.id   AF-C6W561-F1
#
_cell.length_a   1.000
_cell.length_b   1.000
_cell.length_c   1.000
_cell.angle_alpha   90.00
_cell.angle_beta   90.00
_cell.angle_gamma   90.00
#
_symmetry.space_group_name_H-M   'P 1'
#
loop_
_entity.id
_entity.type
_entity.pdbx_description
1 polymer ?
#
loop_
_entity_poly.entity_id
_entity_poly.type
_entity_poly.pdbx_seq_one_letter_code
_entity_poly.pdbx_strand_id
1 'polypeptide(L)'
;MCALKTSGEEKSKLTLSVRKSTLEKAQKYAIEQGTSLSVLVETYLSDIPDKTEITKPPFSINEMFGFLKDSPMRSMTDREIKDMMIKDQYGL
;
A
#
# COMPACT_ATOMS: atom_id res chain seq x y z
N MET A 1 -37.27 20.33 15.45
CA MET A 1 -35.94 20.20 16.10
C MET A 1 -35.37 18.84 15.71
N CYS A 2 -34.35 18.81 14.86
CA CYS A 2 -33.72 17.55 14.46
C CYS A 2 -32.61 17.21 15.47
N ALA A 3 -32.78 16.12 16.21
CA ALA A 3 -31.75 15.59 17.09
C ALA A 3 -30.67 14.90 16.23
N LEU A 4 -29.48 15.51 16.17
CA LEU A 4 -28.28 14.88 15.63
C LEU A 4 -27.89 13.74 16.59
N LYS A 5 -28.22 12.50 16.21
CA LYS A 5 -27.65 11.30 16.84
C LYS A 5 -26.16 11.27 16.54
N THR A 6 -25.33 11.67 17.49
CA THR A 6 -23.90 11.36 17.45
C THR A 6 -23.76 9.86 17.74
N SER A 7 -23.58 9.06 16.70
CA SER A 7 -23.11 7.68 16.84
C SER A 7 -21.75 7.73 17.54
N GLY A 8 -21.72 7.35 18.82
CA GLY A 8 -20.48 7.25 19.56
C GLY A 8 -19.64 6.14 18.96
N GLU A 9 -18.57 6.51 18.27
CA GLU A 9 -17.55 5.60 17.78
C GLU A 9 -16.94 4.84 18.97
N GLU A 10 -16.84 3.51 18.88
CA GLU A 10 -16.29 2.67 19.96
C GLU A 10 -14.78 2.91 20.10
N LYS A 11 -14.40 3.84 20.97
CA LYS A 11 -13.00 4.16 21.23
C LYS A 11 -12.42 3.16 22.23
N SER A 12 -11.41 2.42 21.79
CA SER A 12 -10.59 1.57 22.67
C SER A 12 -9.48 2.39 23.32
N LYS A 13 -9.22 2.15 24.61
CA LYS A 13 -8.17 2.88 25.35
C LYS A 13 -6.83 2.15 25.25
N LEU A 14 -5.85 2.82 24.64
CA LEU A 14 -4.46 2.37 24.62
C LEU A 14 -3.65 3.08 25.72
N THR A 15 -2.89 2.32 26.52
CA THR A 15 -1.95 2.88 27.51
C THR A 15 -0.53 2.53 27.09
N LEU A 16 0.32 3.54 26.91
CA LEU A 16 1.71 3.39 26.46
C LEU A 16 2.67 3.93 27.50
N SER A 17 3.76 3.20 27.74
CA SER A 17 4.88 3.69 28.53
C SER A 17 5.95 4.24 27.59
N VAL A 18 6.22 5.54 27.70
CA VAL A 18 7.24 6.24 26.90
C VAL A 18 8.22 6.97 27.81
N ARG A 19 9.41 7.29 27.29
CA ARG A 19 10.39 8.09 28.02
C ARG A 19 9.82 9.49 28.28
N LYS A 20 10.05 10.02 29.49
CA LYS A 20 9.58 11.35 29.90
C LYS A 20 10.00 12.46 28.93
N SER A 21 11.26 12.44 28.48
CA SER A 21 11.79 13.42 27.53
C SER A 21 11.09 13.37 26.16
N THR A 22 10.60 12.21 25.74
CA THR A 22 9.82 12.05 24.51
C THR A 22 8.41 12.59 24.69
N LEU A 23 7.79 12.35 25.85
CA LEU A 23 6.45 12.82 26.18
C LEU A 23 6.38 14.36 26.22
N GLU A 24 7.38 15.01 26.84
CA GLU A 24 7.46 16.48 26.90
C GLU A 24 7.61 17.11 25.51
N LYS A 25 8.45 16.52 24.65
CA LYS A 25 8.62 16.95 23.26
C LYS A 25 7.31 16.81 22.47
N ALA A 26 6.64 15.68 22.61
CA ALA A 26 5.39 15.41 21.89
C ALA A 26 4.25 16.34 22.35
N GLN A 27 4.16 16.66 23.65
CA GLN A 27 3.22 17.66 24.16
C GLN A 27 3.50 19.05 23.60
N LYS A 28 4.76 19.48 23.62
CA LYS A 28 5.15 20.78 23.06
C LYS A 28 4.78 20.88 21.57
N TYR A 29 5.09 19.84 20.81
CA TYR A 29 4.75 19.76 19.39
C TYR A 29 3.23 19.82 19.16
N ALA A 30 2.43 19.09 19.96
CA ALA A 30 0.98 19.12 19.86
C ALA A 30 0.41 20.54 20.08
N ILE A 31 0.94 21.26 21.08
CA ILE A 31 0.56 22.65 21.36
C ILE A 31 0.93 23.56 20.18
N GLU A 32 2.14 23.44 19.64
CA GLU A 32 2.60 24.22 18.48
C GLU A 32 1.74 23.99 17.23
N GLN A 33 1.24 22.77 17.03
CA GLN A 33 0.36 22.40 15.92
C GLN A 33 -1.14 22.67 16.20
N GLY A 34 -1.49 23.20 17.37
CA GLY A 34 -2.89 23.44 17.76
C GLY A 34 -3.74 22.18 17.85
N THR A 35 -3.13 21.03 18.16
CA THR A 35 -3.80 19.72 18.22
C THR A 35 -3.55 19.01 19.55
N SER A 36 -4.21 17.88 19.77
CA SER A 36 -4.00 17.04 20.95
C SER A 36 -3.02 15.90 20.65
N LEU A 37 -2.30 15.47 21.69
CA LEU A 37 -1.40 14.33 21.57
C LEU A 37 -2.14 13.05 21.14
N SER A 38 -3.36 12.85 21.63
CA SER A 38 -4.19 11.70 21.25
C SER A 38 -4.52 11.70 19.77
N VAL A 39 -4.86 12.86 19.20
CA VAL A 39 -5.13 12.98 17.75
C VAL A 39 -3.88 12.66 16.94
N LEU A 40 -2.71 13.18 17.33
CA LEU A 40 -1.45 12.87 16.64
C LEU A 40 -1.13 11.38 16.64
N VAL A 41 -1.30 10.72 17.79
CA VAL A 41 -1.06 9.28 17.92
C VAL A 41 -2.08 8.50 17.10
N GLU A 42 -3.36 8.88 17.14
CA GLU A 42 -4.40 8.23 16.34
C GLU A 42 -4.13 8.32 14.84
N THR A 43 -3.78 9.51 14.34
CA THR A 43 -3.40 9.71 12.94
C THR A 43 -2.21 8.83 12.57
N TYR A 44 -1.16 8.82 13.40
CA TYR A 44 0.02 8.00 13.14
C TYR A 44 -0.30 6.50 13.14
N LEU A 45 -1.14 6.02 14.07
CA LEU A 45 -1.52 4.62 14.15
C LEU A 45 -2.45 4.21 12.99
N SER A 46 -3.26 5.13 12.48
CA SER A 46 -4.14 4.90 11.32
C SER A 46 -3.37 4.73 10.01
N ASP A 47 -2.19 5.35 9.92
CA ASP A 47 -1.31 5.24 8.74
C ASP A 47 -0.50 3.92 8.71
N ILE A 48 -0.58 3.10 9.76
CA ILE A 48 0.13 1.81 9.80
C ILE A 48 -0.61 0.84 8.86
N PRO A 49 0.03 0.38 7.78
CA PRO A 49 -0.61 -0.51 6.82
C PRO A 49 -0.93 -1.85 7.48
N ASP A 50 -2.12 -2.36 7.20
CA ASP A 50 -2.52 -3.69 7.64
C ASP A 50 -1.61 -4.72 6.95
N LYS A 51 -0.91 -5.53 7.75
CA LYS A 51 0.07 -6.51 7.23
C LYS A 51 -0.60 -7.59 6.35
N THR A 52 -1.93 -7.66 6.38
CA THR A 52 -2.79 -8.53 5.57
C THR A 52 -3.07 -7.97 4.18
N GLU A 53 -2.75 -6.70 3.91
CA GLU A 53 -2.60 -6.21 2.54
C GLU A 53 -1.28 -6.74 1.98
N ILE A 54 -1.26 -8.04 1.68
CA ILE A 54 -0.40 -8.56 0.63
C ILE A 54 -0.78 -7.72 -0.58
N THR A 55 0.07 -6.76 -0.93
CA THR A 55 0.00 -6.01 -2.18
C THR A 55 0.05 -7.04 -3.30
N LYS A 56 -1.10 -7.59 -3.67
CA LYS A 56 -1.23 -8.31 -4.91
C LYS A 56 -0.86 -7.26 -5.96
N PRO A 57 0.13 -7.53 -6.82
CA PRO A 57 0.39 -6.61 -7.92
C PRO A 57 -0.94 -6.32 -8.61
N PRO A 58 -1.18 -5.07 -9.05
CA PRO A 58 -2.47 -4.65 -9.60
C PRO A 58 -2.92 -5.48 -10.81
N PHE A 59 -2.02 -6.31 -11.34
CA PHE A 59 -2.26 -7.23 -12.42
C PHE A 59 -1.76 -8.63 -12.07
N SER A 60 -2.56 -9.63 -12.40
CA SER A 60 -2.08 -11.02 -12.46
C SER A 60 -1.06 -11.14 -13.60
N ILE A 61 -0.05 -12.00 -13.45
CA ILE A 61 0.87 -12.35 -14.56
C ILE A 61 0.08 -12.72 -15.82
N ASN A 62 -1.08 -13.38 -15.66
CA ASN A 62 -1.99 -13.75 -16.74
C ASN A 62 -2.62 -12.55 -17.50
N GLU A 63 -2.70 -11.38 -16.87
CA GLU A 63 -3.19 -10.14 -17.50
C GLU A 63 -2.07 -9.44 -18.30
N MET A 64 -0.81 -9.53 -17.85
CA MET A 64 0.35 -9.07 -18.63
C MET A 64 0.52 -9.88 -19.94
N PHE A 65 0.17 -11.16 -19.91
CA PHE A 65 0.10 -11.99 -21.14
C PHE A 65 -1.00 -11.55 -22.10
N GLY A 66 -1.87 -10.58 -21.77
CA GLY A 66 -2.89 -10.04 -22.67
C GLY A 66 -2.36 -9.60 -24.04
N PHE A 67 -1.12 -9.07 -24.09
CA PHE A 67 -0.44 -8.72 -25.35
C PHE A 67 0.10 -9.93 -26.12
N LEU A 68 0.31 -11.06 -25.44
CA LEU A 68 0.82 -12.31 -26.01
C LEU A 68 -0.29 -13.33 -26.29
N LYS A 69 -1.53 -13.09 -25.84
CA LYS A 69 -2.66 -14.02 -26.00
C LYS A 69 -2.93 -14.34 -27.47
N ASP A 70 -2.76 -13.33 -28.34
CA ASP A 70 -2.95 -13.40 -29.79
C ASP A 70 -1.62 -13.42 -30.56
N SER A 71 -0.48 -13.48 -29.85
CA SER A 71 0.83 -13.55 -30.49
C SER A 71 1.14 -14.99 -30.93
N PRO A 72 1.68 -15.20 -32.14
CA PRO A 72 2.13 -16.52 -32.58
C PRO A 72 3.18 -17.12 -31.64
N MET A 73 3.84 -16.30 -30.81
CA MET A 73 4.82 -16.74 -29.81
C MET A 73 4.22 -17.62 -28.70
N ARG A 74 2.89 -17.63 -28.51
CA ARG A 74 2.24 -18.47 -27.49
C ARG A 74 2.26 -19.96 -27.81
N SER A 75 2.28 -20.30 -29.10
CA SER A 75 2.33 -21.69 -29.59
C SER A 75 3.75 -22.12 -29.98
N MET A 76 4.73 -21.23 -29.86
CA MET A 76 6.12 -21.50 -30.23
C MET A 76 6.91 -21.96 -29.01
N THR A 77 7.81 -22.90 -29.25
CA THR A 77 8.80 -23.35 -28.28
C THR A 77 9.91 -22.31 -28.13
N ASP A 78 10.59 -22.31 -26.99
CA ASP A 78 11.71 -21.41 -26.68
C ASP A 78 12.78 -21.40 -27.78
N ARG A 79 12.98 -22.52 -28.47
CA ARG A 79 13.95 -22.65 -29.56
C ARG A 79 13.50 -21.89 -30.81
N GLU A 80 12.23 -22.00 -31.16
CA GLU A 80 11.66 -21.30 -32.32
C GLU A 80 11.60 -19.78 -32.09
N ILE A 81 11.32 -19.36 -30.86
CA ILE A 81 11.37 -17.94 -30.46
C ILE A 81 12.79 -17.41 -30.61
N LYS A 82 13.78 -18.16 -30.13
CA LYS A 82 15.19 -17.77 -30.22
C LYS A 82 15.67 -17.67 -31.67
N ASP A 83 15.32 -18.64 -32.51
CA ASP A 83 15.70 -18.64 -33.93
C ASP A 83 15.05 -17.46 -34.68
N MET A 84 13.80 -17.11 -34.35
CA MET A 84 13.12 -15.94 -34.90
C MET A 84 13.82 -14.63 -34.50
N MET A 85 14.21 -14.47 -33.23
CA MET A 85 14.92 -13.26 -32.78
C MET A 85 16.31 -13.11 -33.41
N ILE A 86 17.02 -14.23 -33.63
CA ILE A 86 18.31 -14.22 -34.32
C ILE A 86 18.14 -13.82 -35.78
N LYS A 87 17.12 -14.35 -36.46
CA LYS A 87 16.83 -13.97 -37.86
C LYS A 87 16.46 -12.50 -38.00
N ASP A 88 15.63 -11.97 -37.10
CA ASP A 88 15.22 -10.56 -37.14
C ASP A 88 16.40 -9.61 -36.88
N GLN A 89 17.31 -10.00 -35.98
CA GLN A 89 18.48 -9.19 -35.62
C GLN A 89 19.60 -9.24 -36.68
N TYR A 90 19.74 -10.35 -37.41
CA TYR A 90 20.89 -10.58 -38.31
C TYR A 90 20.52 -10.80 -39.79
N GLY A 91 19.24 -10.82 -40.15
CA GLY A 91 18.76 -10.85 -41.55
C GLY A 91 19.12 -12.12 -42.34
N LEU A 92 19.24 -13.28 -41.68
CA LEU A 92 19.56 -14.57 -42.31
C LEU A 92 18.32 -15.40 -42.66
#